data_AF-A0A7Y4QFF9-F1
#
_entry.id   AF-A0A7Y4QFF9-F1
#
_cell.length_a   1.000
_cell.length_b   1.000
_cell.length_c   1.000
_cell.angle_alpha   90.00
_cell.angle_beta   90.00
_cell.angle_gamma   90.00
#
_symmetry.space_group_name_H-M   'P 1'
#
loop_
_entity.id
_entity.type
_entity.pdbx_description
1 polymer ?
#
loop_
_entity_poly.entity_id
_entity_poly.type
_entity_poly.pdbx_seq_one_letter_code
_entity_poly.pdbx_strand_id
1 'polypeptide(L)'
;MRTFTHNIRAFALVHDDVPAFHVACIVLTVLAAMLLNTGAFAVLIAAHAALDIVKYRDVHAMSWAKTLAATFREALLDLFFLSLALCFALYLHHGQSIFVLSRLVHTEEILLRVFGIGLARLEVLLHGFWVFSNVRQHLTEVRRATGTWRSVEVLCLCGFVASMMFIAMLALVMEPGAFQKVFLEQMVPWRI
;
A
#
# COMPACT_ATOMS: atom_id res chain seq x y z
N MET A 1 14.85 4.72 -34.92
CA MET A 1 14.44 3.64 -33.98
C MET A 1 15.60 3.06 -33.17
N ARG A 2 16.73 2.61 -33.78
CA ARG A 2 17.89 2.06 -33.04
C ARG A 2 18.54 3.01 -32.02
N THR A 3 18.56 4.31 -32.29
CA THR A 3 19.09 5.36 -31.38
C THR A 3 18.17 5.63 -30.18
N PHE A 4 16.85 5.58 -30.39
CA PHE A 4 15.87 5.80 -29.32
C PHE A 4 15.90 4.67 -28.28
N THR A 5 15.99 3.42 -28.74
CA THR A 5 16.15 2.25 -27.85
C THR A 5 17.48 2.28 -27.08
N HIS A 6 18.54 2.82 -27.68
CA HIS A 6 19.84 2.93 -27.01
C HIS A 6 19.85 4.04 -25.94
N ASN A 7 19.17 5.16 -26.22
CA ASN A 7 19.03 6.27 -25.27
C ASN A 7 18.10 5.90 -24.10
N ILE A 8 17.02 5.15 -24.34
CA ILE A 8 16.16 4.63 -23.25
C ILE A 8 16.94 3.68 -22.35
N ARG A 9 17.76 2.79 -22.93
CA ARG A 9 18.57 1.85 -22.15
C ARG A 9 19.66 2.55 -21.33
N ALA A 10 20.31 3.57 -21.90
CA ALA A 10 21.29 4.38 -21.19
C ALA A 10 20.64 5.21 -20.08
N PHE A 11 19.47 5.80 -20.34
CA PHE A 11 18.68 6.49 -19.33
C PHE A 11 18.26 5.56 -18.19
N ALA A 12 17.73 4.38 -18.50
CA ALA A 12 17.34 3.37 -17.51
C ALA A 12 18.51 2.85 -16.65
N LEU A 13 19.76 3.04 -17.08
CA LEU A 13 20.94 2.67 -16.30
C LEU A 13 21.48 3.81 -15.41
N VAL A 14 21.11 5.06 -15.70
CA VAL A 14 21.68 6.26 -15.05
C VAL A 14 20.61 7.07 -14.29
N HIS A 15 19.32 6.81 -14.54
CA HIS A 15 18.22 7.57 -13.94
C HIS A 15 18.18 7.53 -12.41
N ASP A 16 18.63 6.43 -11.79
CA ASP A 16 18.75 6.31 -10.34
C ASP A 16 19.84 7.24 -9.76
N ASP A 17 20.82 7.66 -10.54
CA ASP A 17 21.88 8.56 -10.06
C ASP A 17 21.47 10.05 -10.11
N VAL A 18 20.28 10.37 -10.60
CA VAL A 18 19.80 11.75 -10.76
C VAL A 18 18.89 12.15 -9.60
N PRO A 19 19.30 13.06 -8.69
CA PRO A 19 18.49 13.47 -7.55
C PRO A 19 17.15 14.10 -7.95
N ALA A 20 17.12 14.83 -9.07
CA ALA A 20 15.89 15.44 -9.59
C ALA A 20 14.88 14.39 -10.07
N PHE A 21 15.33 13.25 -10.58
CA PHE A 21 14.47 12.14 -11.00
C PHE A 21 13.84 11.47 -9.77
N HIS A 22 14.64 11.23 -8.74
CA HIS A 22 14.16 10.76 -7.43
C HIS A 22 13.09 11.67 -6.83
N VAL A 23 13.33 12.99 -6.81
CA VAL A 23 12.36 13.96 -6.31
C VAL A 23 11.08 13.95 -7.16
N ALA A 24 11.20 13.90 -8.49
CA ALA A 24 10.03 13.82 -9.38
C ALA A 24 9.21 12.54 -9.16
N CYS A 25 9.86 11.39 -8.95
CA CYS A 25 9.19 10.13 -8.64
C CYS A 25 8.51 10.15 -7.27
N ILE A 26 9.13 10.77 -6.26
CA ILE A 26 8.51 10.97 -4.94
C ILE A 26 7.29 11.89 -5.07
N VAL A 27 7.40 13.00 -5.78
CA VAL A 27 6.27 13.93 -6.01
C VAL A 27 5.14 13.23 -6.76
N LEU A 28 5.44 12.47 -7.82
CA LEU A 28 4.43 11.73 -8.57
C LEU A 28 3.77 10.64 -7.71
N THR A 29 4.54 9.99 -6.85
CA THR A 29 4.08 9.01 -5.87
C THR A 29 3.17 9.65 -4.82
N VAL A 30 3.50 10.85 -4.31
CA VAL A 30 2.62 11.64 -3.43
C VAL A 30 1.33 12.01 -4.14
N LEU A 31 1.41 12.50 -5.38
CA LEU A 31 0.23 12.85 -6.17
C LEU A 31 -0.65 11.62 -6.43
N ALA A 32 -0.06 10.47 -6.78
CA ALA A 32 -0.79 9.21 -6.93
C ALA A 32 -1.40 8.75 -5.60
N ALA A 33 -0.73 8.92 -4.47
CA ALA A 33 -1.25 8.65 -3.12
C ALA A 33 -2.50 9.49 -2.79
N MET A 34 -2.52 10.74 -3.24
CA MET A 34 -3.63 11.65 -3.02
C MET A 34 -4.79 11.41 -3.99
N LEU A 35 -4.52 10.97 -5.23
CA LEU A 35 -5.52 10.80 -6.28
C LEU A 35 -6.15 9.41 -6.32
N LEU A 36 -5.39 8.37 -6.00
CA LEU A 36 -5.86 6.99 -6.09
C LEU A 36 -6.62 6.60 -4.82
N ASN A 37 -7.71 5.86 -4.99
CA ASN A 37 -8.44 5.28 -3.87
C ASN A 37 -7.75 4.02 -3.33
N THR A 38 -8.17 3.56 -2.15
CA THR A 38 -7.59 2.42 -1.44
C THR A 38 -7.62 1.12 -2.28
N GLY A 39 -8.59 0.97 -3.17
CA GLY A 39 -8.71 -0.16 -4.10
C GLY A 39 -7.59 -0.22 -5.12
N ALA A 40 -7.12 0.92 -5.63
CA ALA A 40 -5.96 0.96 -6.52
C ALA A 40 -4.69 0.49 -5.81
N PHE A 41 -4.52 0.81 -4.51
CA PHE A 41 -3.43 0.25 -3.69
C PHE A 41 -3.59 -1.25 -3.49
N ALA A 42 -4.80 -1.75 -3.27
CA ALA A 42 -5.04 -3.19 -3.16
C ALA A 42 -4.61 -3.93 -4.43
N VAL A 43 -4.86 -3.35 -5.62
CA VAL A 43 -4.38 -3.91 -6.90
C VAL A 43 -2.87 -3.88 -6.98
N LEU A 44 -2.22 -2.78 -6.55
CA LEU A 44 -0.76 -2.68 -6.54
C LEU A 44 -0.11 -3.73 -5.62
N ILE A 45 -0.69 -3.94 -4.44
CA ILE A 45 -0.25 -4.96 -3.49
C ILE A 45 -0.43 -6.35 -4.09
N ALA A 46 -1.55 -6.61 -4.77
CA ALA A 46 -1.77 -7.88 -5.46
C ALA A 46 -0.75 -8.13 -6.56
N ALA A 47 -0.40 -7.09 -7.34
CA ALA A 47 0.64 -7.18 -8.36
C ALA A 47 2.02 -7.45 -7.75
N HIS A 48 2.36 -6.79 -6.64
CA HIS A 48 3.59 -7.04 -5.90
C HIS A 48 3.64 -8.47 -5.35
N ALA A 49 2.57 -8.92 -4.69
CA ALA A 49 2.45 -10.28 -4.18
C ALA A 49 2.56 -11.34 -5.28
N ALA A 50 2.04 -11.08 -6.48
CA ALA A 50 2.20 -11.96 -7.64
C ALA A 50 3.68 -12.07 -8.08
N LEU A 51 4.43 -10.96 -8.08
CA LEU A 51 5.87 -10.96 -8.34
C LEU A 51 6.63 -11.75 -7.26
N ASP A 52 6.24 -11.63 -5.99
CA ASP A 52 6.84 -12.41 -4.91
C ASP A 52 6.54 -13.90 -5.03
N ILE A 53 5.34 -14.28 -5.51
CA ILE A 53 5.04 -15.69 -5.81
C ILE A 53 5.98 -16.20 -6.89
N VAL A 54 6.17 -15.47 -7.99
CA VAL A 54 7.13 -15.85 -9.06
C VAL A 54 8.55 -15.92 -8.53
N LYS A 55 8.98 -14.93 -7.73
CA LYS A 55 10.27 -14.90 -7.03
C LYS A 55 10.49 -16.19 -6.24
N TYR A 56 9.60 -16.50 -5.31
CA TYR A 56 9.81 -17.65 -4.42
C TYR A 56 9.57 -18.99 -5.09
N ARG A 57 8.59 -19.07 -6.00
CA ARG A 57 8.21 -20.32 -6.65
C ARG A 57 9.14 -20.68 -7.80
N ASP A 58 9.37 -19.74 -8.70
CA ASP A 58 10.02 -20.03 -9.99
C ASP A 58 11.52 -19.74 -9.94
N VAL A 59 11.94 -18.68 -9.24
CA VAL A 59 13.37 -18.33 -9.12
C VAL A 59 14.03 -19.15 -8.00
N HIS A 60 13.40 -19.25 -6.83
CA HIS A 60 13.99 -19.90 -5.65
C HIS A 60 13.46 -21.32 -5.37
N ALA A 61 12.60 -21.85 -6.25
CA ALA A 61 12.08 -23.22 -6.20
C ALA A 61 11.50 -23.64 -4.83
N MET A 62 10.93 -22.70 -4.07
CA MET A 62 10.35 -22.98 -2.76
C MET A 62 9.07 -23.80 -2.86
N SER A 63 8.73 -24.52 -1.79
CA SER A 63 7.43 -25.19 -1.67
C SER A 63 6.31 -24.17 -1.51
N TRP A 64 5.11 -24.48 -2.00
CA TRP A 64 3.96 -23.56 -1.93
C TRP A 64 3.68 -23.01 -0.53
N ALA A 65 3.79 -23.85 0.50
CA ALA A 65 3.62 -23.41 1.89
C ALA A 65 4.63 -22.32 2.29
N LYS A 66 5.91 -22.47 1.90
CA LYS A 66 6.96 -21.47 2.16
C LYS A 66 6.79 -20.23 1.29
N THR A 67 6.43 -20.39 0.02
CA THR A 67 6.15 -19.29 -0.90
C THR A 67 5.04 -18.41 -0.36
N LEU A 68 3.88 -18.98 0.00
CA LEU A 68 2.76 -18.20 0.53
C LEU A 68 3.10 -17.50 1.85
N ALA A 69 3.81 -18.17 2.77
CA ALA A 69 4.25 -17.56 4.01
C ALA A 69 5.23 -16.40 3.78
N ALA A 70 6.17 -16.55 2.85
CA ALA A 70 7.14 -15.52 2.50
C ALA A 70 6.47 -14.33 1.79
N THR A 71 5.59 -14.59 0.82
CA THR A 71 4.81 -13.55 0.14
C THR A 71 3.92 -12.79 1.13
N PHE A 72 3.22 -13.47 2.03
CA PHE A 72 2.41 -12.80 3.06
C PHE A 72 3.27 -11.93 3.97
N ARG A 73 4.45 -12.42 4.36
CA ARG A 73 5.37 -11.69 5.22
C ARG A 73 5.96 -10.45 4.54
N GLU A 74 6.24 -10.51 3.23
CA GLU A 74 6.70 -9.35 2.47
C GLU A 74 5.58 -8.34 2.21
N ALA A 75 4.36 -8.81 1.96
CA ALA A 75 3.19 -7.96 1.79
C ALA A 75 2.65 -7.38 3.11
N LEU A 76 3.13 -7.84 4.28
CA LEU A 76 2.54 -7.52 5.58
C LEU A 76 2.51 -6.01 5.89
N LEU A 77 3.58 -5.29 5.51
CA LEU A 77 3.65 -3.84 5.67
C LEU A 77 2.58 -3.15 4.82
N ASP A 78 2.47 -3.57 3.56
CA ASP A 78 1.51 -2.99 2.63
C ASP A 78 0.07 -3.31 3.04
N LEU A 79 -0.19 -4.53 3.51
CA LEU A 79 -1.47 -4.97 4.05
C LEU A 79 -1.86 -4.18 5.31
N PHE A 80 -0.90 -3.90 6.20
CA PHE A 80 -1.11 -3.06 7.37
C PHE A 80 -1.51 -1.63 6.98
N PHE A 81 -0.81 -1.01 6.04
CA PHE A 81 -1.16 0.35 5.59
C PHE A 81 -2.48 0.38 4.83
N LEU A 82 -2.78 -0.65 4.05
CA LEU A 82 -4.07 -0.80 3.37
C LEU A 82 -5.23 -0.87 4.38
N SER A 83 -5.11 -1.74 5.40
CA SER A 83 -6.14 -1.88 6.43
C SER A 83 -6.26 -0.63 7.30
N LEU A 84 -5.15 0.05 7.59
CA LEU A 84 -5.15 1.32 8.31
C LEU A 84 -5.84 2.43 7.50
N ALA A 85 -5.54 2.56 6.21
CA ALA A 85 -6.19 3.52 5.33
C ALA A 85 -7.71 3.28 5.23
N LEU A 86 -8.13 2.01 5.13
CA LEU A 86 -9.55 1.65 5.10
C LEU A 86 -10.25 1.93 6.45
N CYS A 87 -9.57 1.64 7.56
CA CYS A 87 -10.02 1.96 8.91
C CYS A 87 -10.29 3.46 9.07
N PHE A 88 -9.35 4.32 8.67
CA PHE A 88 -9.54 5.77 8.68
C PHE A 88 -10.71 6.20 7.77
N ALA A 89 -10.81 5.64 6.56
CA ALA A 89 -11.88 6.01 5.65
C ALA A 89 -13.28 5.69 6.22
N LEU A 90 -13.43 4.51 6.85
CA LEU A 90 -14.67 4.09 7.49
C LEU A 90 -14.98 4.92 8.75
N TYR A 91 -13.98 5.13 9.61
CA TYR A 91 -14.14 5.91 10.84
C TYR A 91 -14.54 7.36 10.56
N LEU A 92 -13.84 8.02 9.64
CA LEU A 92 -14.10 9.43 9.32
C LEU A 92 -15.47 9.59 8.66
N HIS A 93 -15.90 8.65 7.82
CA HIS A 93 -17.23 8.70 7.23
C HIS A 93 -18.36 8.42 8.25
N HIS A 94 -18.12 7.61 9.28
CA HIS A 94 -19.06 7.47 10.40
C HIS A 94 -19.14 8.77 11.22
N GLY A 95 -17.99 9.40 11.49
CA GLY A 95 -17.90 10.68 12.20
C GLY A 95 -18.66 11.83 11.52
N GLN A 96 -18.68 11.89 10.18
CA GLN A 96 -19.44 12.93 9.47
C GLN A 96 -20.95 12.92 9.75
N SER A 97 -21.51 11.80 10.21
CA SER A 97 -22.92 11.74 10.65
C SER A 97 -23.17 12.36 12.04
N ILE A 98 -22.13 12.51 12.86
CA ILE A 98 -22.22 12.97 14.26
C ILE A 98 -21.66 14.41 14.44
N PHE A 99 -20.74 14.85 13.58
CA PHE A 99 -19.86 16.01 13.86
C PHE A 99 -20.14 17.32 13.09
N VAL A 100 -21.35 17.53 12.56
CA VAL A 100 -21.72 18.74 11.79
C VAL A 100 -21.64 20.07 12.60
N LEU A 101 -21.34 20.04 13.91
CA LEU A 101 -21.42 21.22 14.79
C LEU A 101 -20.10 21.88 15.24
N SER A 102 -18.90 21.38 14.87
CA SER A 102 -17.63 22.03 15.31
C SER A 102 -16.60 22.21 14.19
N ARG A 103 -16.30 23.48 13.85
CA ARG A 103 -15.26 23.86 12.86
C ARG A 103 -13.84 23.46 13.27
N LEU A 104 -13.57 23.34 14.58
CA LEU A 104 -12.25 22.93 15.08
C LEU A 104 -12.01 21.44 14.83
N VAL A 105 -13.02 20.61 15.12
CA VAL A 105 -13.00 19.15 14.89
C VAL A 105 -12.88 18.83 13.40
N HIS A 106 -13.46 19.66 12.52
CA HIS A 106 -13.34 19.47 11.08
C HIS A 106 -11.90 19.65 10.56
N THR A 107 -11.12 20.55 11.17
CA THR A 107 -9.71 20.74 10.78
C THR A 107 -8.85 19.55 11.23
N GLU A 108 -9.13 19.02 12.42
CA GLU A 108 -8.49 17.79 12.92
C GLU A 108 -8.85 16.56 12.08
N GLU A 109 -10.11 16.44 11.63
CA GLU A 109 -10.58 15.37 10.74
C GLU A 109 -9.84 15.40 9.39
N ILE A 110 -9.69 16.59 8.80
CA ILE A 110 -8.97 16.77 7.53
C ILE A 110 -7.48 16.41 7.72
N LEU A 111 -6.86 16.86 8.82
CA LEU A 111 -5.47 16.51 9.13
C LEU A 111 -5.32 15.00 9.32
N LEU A 112 -6.19 14.35 10.08
CA LEU A 112 -6.19 12.90 10.26
C LEU A 112 -6.40 12.15 8.94
N ARG A 113 -7.24 12.67 8.04
CA ARG A 113 -7.46 12.09 6.73
C ARG A 113 -6.20 12.20 5.85
N VAL A 114 -5.61 13.39 5.79
CA VAL A 114 -4.40 13.65 4.98
C VAL A 114 -3.20 12.91 5.52
N PHE A 115 -2.96 12.94 6.83
CA PHE A 115 -1.83 12.25 7.44
C PHE A 115 -2.07 10.74 7.54
N GLY A 116 -3.22 10.30 8.04
CA GLY A 116 -3.50 8.87 8.23
C GLY A 116 -3.63 8.11 6.91
N ILE A 117 -4.48 8.58 6.00
CA ILE A 117 -4.70 7.91 4.70
C ILE A 117 -3.57 8.23 3.74
N GLY A 118 -3.13 9.49 3.68
CA GLY A 118 -2.09 9.92 2.74
C GLY A 118 -0.74 9.29 3.03
N LEU A 119 -0.28 9.22 4.28
CA LEU A 119 1.00 8.57 4.60
C LEU A 119 0.95 7.06 4.34
N ALA A 120 -0.16 6.41 4.69
CA ALA A 120 -0.34 4.98 4.44
C ALA A 120 -0.28 4.66 2.94
N ARG A 121 -0.97 5.45 2.10
CA ARG A 121 -0.93 5.31 0.65
C ARG A 121 0.45 5.63 0.08
N LEU A 122 1.09 6.67 0.59
CA LEU A 122 2.42 7.08 0.14
C LEU A 122 3.45 5.96 0.34
N GLU A 123 3.43 5.32 1.50
CA GLU A 123 4.38 4.24 1.82
C GLU A 123 4.21 3.04 0.89
N VAL A 124 2.96 2.63 0.62
CA VAL A 124 2.67 1.53 -0.32
C VAL A 124 3.15 1.84 -1.73
N LEU A 125 2.96 3.08 -2.20
CA LEU A 125 3.44 3.48 -3.53
C LEU A 125 4.96 3.59 -3.60
N LEU A 126 5.62 4.12 -2.56
CA LEU A 126 7.08 4.20 -2.51
C LEU A 126 7.70 2.81 -2.53
N HIS A 127 7.16 1.89 -1.73
CA HIS A 127 7.60 0.50 -1.69
C HIS A 127 7.37 -0.18 -3.04
N GLY A 128 6.17 -0.05 -3.62
CA GLY A 128 5.87 -0.58 -4.94
C GLY A 128 6.80 -0.03 -6.02
N PHE A 129 7.02 1.29 -6.05
CA PHE A 129 7.92 1.94 -7.01
C PHE A 129 9.34 1.39 -6.91
N TRP A 130 9.88 1.25 -5.69
CA TRP A 130 11.21 0.68 -5.47
C TRP A 130 11.31 -0.76 -5.99
N VAL A 131 10.29 -1.59 -5.76
CA VAL A 131 10.26 -2.96 -6.27
C VAL A 131 10.21 -2.99 -7.80
N PHE A 132 9.40 -2.14 -8.43
CA PHE A 132 9.28 -2.07 -9.89
C PHE A 132 10.53 -1.48 -10.57
N SER A 133 11.21 -0.52 -9.95
CA SER A 133 12.46 0.01 -10.50
C SER A 133 13.63 -0.98 -10.34
N ASN A 134 13.60 -1.81 -9.30
CA ASN A 134 14.69 -2.73 -8.96
C ASN A 134 14.29 -4.22 -9.05
N VAL A 135 13.39 -4.60 -9.97
CA VAL A 135 12.84 -5.97 -10.07
C VAL A 135 13.93 -7.04 -10.09
N ARG A 136 15.00 -6.85 -10.86
CA ARG A 136 16.08 -7.85 -10.94
C ARG A 136 16.75 -8.08 -9.59
N GLN A 137 17.06 -7.00 -8.87
CA GLN A 137 17.66 -7.08 -7.53
C GLN A 137 16.67 -7.70 -6.54
N HIS A 138 15.41 -7.26 -6.57
CA HIS A 138 14.33 -7.79 -5.74
C HIS A 138 14.14 -9.30 -5.92
N LEU A 139 14.19 -9.79 -7.15
CA LEU A 139 14.06 -11.22 -7.47
C LEU A 139 15.24 -12.05 -6.94
N THR A 140 16.45 -11.48 -6.89
CA THR A 140 17.66 -12.19 -6.43
C THR A 140 17.82 -12.21 -4.91
N GLU A 141 17.24 -11.25 -4.19
CA GLU A 141 17.39 -11.16 -2.74
C GLU A 141 16.35 -12.00 -1.97
N VAL A 142 16.81 -13.05 -1.28
CA VAL A 142 15.97 -13.92 -0.41
C VAL A 142 16.15 -13.54 1.06
N ARG A 143 16.02 -12.26 1.38
CA ARG A 143 16.40 -11.77 2.72
C ARG A 143 15.31 -11.96 3.79
N ARG A 144 14.03 -12.13 3.39
CA ARG A 144 12.87 -12.17 4.30
C ARG A 144 12.16 -13.52 4.41
N ALA A 145 12.38 -14.44 3.47
CA ALA A 145 11.60 -15.69 3.36
C ALA A 145 11.93 -16.78 4.39
N THR A 146 13.13 -16.78 5.00
CA THR A 146 13.62 -17.91 5.82
C THR A 146 14.13 -17.52 7.21
N GLY A 147 14.05 -16.24 7.59
CA GLY A 147 14.55 -15.73 8.87
C GLY A 147 13.54 -15.78 10.01
N THR A 148 13.98 -15.49 11.24
CA THR A 148 13.10 -15.23 12.39
C THR A 148 12.30 -13.94 12.19
N TRP A 149 11.12 -13.84 12.79
CA TRP A 149 10.30 -12.62 12.75
C TRP A 149 11.06 -11.44 13.36
N ARG A 150 11.09 -10.33 12.63
CA ARG A 150 11.63 -9.05 13.12
C ARG A 150 10.55 -8.34 13.94
N SER A 151 10.95 -7.55 14.93
CA SER A 151 10.01 -6.79 15.77
C SER A 151 9.07 -5.89 14.95
N VAL A 152 9.56 -5.33 13.84
CA VAL A 152 8.76 -4.53 12.92
C VAL A 152 7.67 -5.36 12.24
N GLU A 153 7.97 -6.59 11.83
CA GLU A 153 6.97 -7.47 11.19
C GLU A 153 5.91 -7.90 12.21
N VAL A 154 6.31 -8.19 13.45
CA VAL A 154 5.36 -8.48 14.53
C VAL A 154 4.47 -7.26 14.81
N LEU A 155 5.04 -6.05 14.83
CA LEU A 155 4.28 -4.82 14.99
C LEU A 155 3.28 -4.61 13.85
N CYS A 156 3.70 -4.82 12.60
CA CYS A 156 2.82 -4.75 11.42
C CYS A 156 1.72 -5.81 11.48
N LEU A 157 2.03 -7.04 11.92
CA LEU A 157 1.03 -8.08 12.10
C LEU A 157 0.00 -7.71 13.16
N CYS A 158 0.46 -7.25 14.34
CA CYS A 158 -0.41 -6.80 15.41
C CYS A 158 -1.28 -5.62 14.95
N GLY A 159 -0.70 -4.65 14.25
CA GLY A 159 -1.41 -3.50 13.69
C GLY A 159 -2.43 -3.91 12.62
N PHE A 160 -2.08 -4.85 11.75
CA PHE A 160 -2.99 -5.40 10.75
C PHE A 160 -4.17 -6.11 11.40
N VAL A 161 -3.92 -6.97 12.40
CA VAL A 161 -4.99 -7.65 13.14
C VAL A 161 -5.87 -6.63 13.88
N ALA A 162 -5.28 -5.65 14.57
CA ALA A 162 -6.02 -4.62 15.30
C ALA A 162 -6.89 -3.76 14.37
N SER A 163 -6.37 -3.34 13.22
CA SER A 163 -7.14 -2.57 12.23
C SER A 163 -8.27 -3.40 11.62
N MET A 164 -8.05 -4.69 11.34
CA MET A 164 -9.11 -5.59 10.88
C MET A 164 -10.21 -5.79 11.93
N MET A 165 -9.84 -5.95 13.22
CA MET A 165 -10.80 -6.03 14.31
C MET A 165 -11.62 -4.74 14.43
N PHE A 166 -10.99 -3.58 14.26
CA PHE A 166 -11.68 -2.30 14.30
C PHE A 166 -12.64 -2.11 13.11
N ILE A 167 -12.23 -2.51 11.89
CA ILE A 167 -13.12 -2.52 10.73
C ILE A 167 -14.32 -3.43 10.98
N ALA A 168 -14.11 -4.62 11.55
CA ALA A 168 -15.20 -5.54 11.90
C ALA A 168 -16.13 -4.93 12.95
N MET A 169 -15.59 -4.23 13.96
CA MET A 169 -16.39 -3.50 14.95
C MET A 169 -17.21 -2.39 14.28
N LEU A 170 -16.62 -1.59 13.39
CA LEU A 170 -17.36 -0.56 12.65
C LEU A 170 -18.45 -1.15 11.77
N ALA A 171 -18.21 -2.30 11.13
CA ALA A 171 -19.22 -2.99 10.34
C ALA A 171 -20.44 -3.44 11.15
N LEU A 172 -20.27 -3.67 12.47
CA LEU A 172 -21.38 -4.02 13.38
C LEU A 172 -22.13 -2.79 13.92
N VAL A 173 -21.46 -1.65 14.02
CA VAL A 173 -22.04 -0.42 14.60
C VAL A 173 -22.68 0.47 13.53
N MET A 174 -22.11 0.50 12.32
CA MET A 174 -22.59 1.34 11.24
C MET A 174 -23.85 0.77 10.57
N GLU A 175 -24.68 1.65 10.02
CA GLU A 175 -25.77 1.24 9.14
C GLU A 175 -25.20 0.45 7.94
N PRO A 176 -25.73 -0.74 7.61
CA PRO A 176 -25.18 -1.59 6.55
C PRO A 176 -25.04 -0.88 5.20
N GLY A 177 -26.01 -0.02 4.83
CA GLY A 177 -25.95 0.75 3.59
C GLY A 177 -24.83 1.80 3.58
N ALA A 178 -24.59 2.45 4.71
CA ALA A 178 -23.49 3.42 4.85
C ALA A 178 -22.13 2.71 4.77
N PHE A 179 -21.97 1.60 5.49
CA PHE A 179 -20.74 0.81 5.44
C PHE A 179 -20.44 0.32 4.02
N GLN A 180 -21.42 -0.28 3.34
CA GLN A 180 -21.26 -0.80 1.98
C GLN A 180 -20.89 0.32 0.99
N LYS A 181 -21.54 1.49 1.10
CA LYS A 181 -21.24 2.64 0.25
C LYS A 181 -19.79 3.07 0.38
N VAL A 182 -19.33 3.30 1.62
CA VAL A 182 -17.94 3.74 1.88
C VAL A 182 -16.94 2.68 1.46
N PHE A 183 -17.22 1.42 1.78
CA PHE A 183 -16.35 0.31 1.40
C PHE A 183 -16.20 0.22 -0.13
N LEU A 184 -17.29 0.33 -0.89
CA LEU A 184 -17.25 0.31 -2.35
C LEU A 184 -16.56 1.55 -2.94
N GLU A 185 -16.79 2.74 -2.39
CA GLU A 185 -16.09 3.96 -2.83
C GLU A 185 -14.58 3.85 -2.60
N GLN A 186 -14.15 3.23 -1.51
CA GLN A 186 -12.73 3.10 -1.21
C GLN A 186 -12.07 1.92 -1.93
N MET A 187 -12.76 0.79 -2.10
CA MET A 187 -12.17 -0.45 -2.62
C MET A 187 -12.32 -0.65 -4.13
N VAL A 188 -13.21 0.09 -4.82
CA VAL A 188 -13.34 0.00 -6.28
C VAL A 188 -12.32 0.91 -6.95
N PRO A 189 -11.25 0.40 -7.60
CA PRO A 189 -10.06 1.17 -7.98
C PRO A 189 -10.30 2.40 -8.87
N TRP A 190 -11.40 2.41 -9.61
CA TRP A 190 -11.71 3.36 -10.69
C TRP A 190 -12.79 4.38 -10.31
N ARG A 191 -13.34 4.31 -9.09
CA ARG A 191 -14.23 5.33 -8.54
C ARG A 191 -13.38 6.40 -7.88
N ILE A 192 -13.00 7.42 -8.66
CA ILE A 192 -12.32 8.65 -8.20
C ILE A 192 -13.40 9.71 -7.96
#